data_AF-A0A3G2LD48-F1
#
_entry.id   AF-A0A3G2LD48-F1
#
_cell.length_a   1.000
_cell.length_b   1.000
_cell.length_c   1.000
_cell.angle_alpha   90.00
_cell.angle_beta   90.00
_cell.angle_gamma   90.00
#
_symmetry.space_group_name_H-M   'P 1'
#
loop_
_entity.id
_entity.type
_entity.pdbx_description
1 polymer ?
#
loop_
_entity_poly.entity_id
_entity_poly.type
_entity_poly.pdbx_seq_one_letter_code
_entity_poly.pdbx_strand_id
1 'polypeptide(L)'
;KDAIRVNQRENAAHQANLQHLCRICGGSFKTDPYKRSHPVHGPVDNEMQALLRKKEKRATSWPDLLAKVFKIDVRGDIDIIHPTNFCHNCWNVIQRKFSNDPCEVYFPRKGTVEWHPHSSSCDVCGTSSRGVKRKKQALNPQVSKKLRIITRHTRQIRQVRNTKQVNSKSLMKKIVNCKKIHLSTKSLAVDYPADFVKSVSCQICEHILADPVETTCKHLFCRVCILKCLKVMGSYCPCCRYPCFPTDLVSPVKSFLSILNNLAVKCPVKDCQEEISLEKYCHHLSSHKDAKDKEGYVHINKGGRPRQHLLSLTRRAQKHRLRELKLQVKAFAEKEEGGDVKSVCLTLFLLALRARNEHRQADELEAIMQGKGTGLHPAVCLAIRVNTFLSCSQYHKMYRTVKAITGRQIFQPLHALRTAEKALLPGYHPFEWQPPLKNVSSNTEVGIIDGLSGLQHLVDDYPVDTIAKRFRYDAALASALMDMEEDIFEGLKSQDLDDYEKGPFMVVIKESCDGMGDVSEKHGCGPAV
;
A
#
# COMPACT_ATOMS: atom_id res chain seq x y z
N LYS A 1 19.98 -4.70 -57.55
CA LYS A 1 20.14 -4.06 -56.22
C LYS A 1 18.92 -3.22 -55.82
N ASP A 2 18.10 -2.76 -56.78
CA ASP A 2 16.93 -1.91 -56.50
C ASP A 2 15.71 -2.67 -55.96
N ALA A 3 15.46 -3.91 -56.38
CA ALA A 3 14.35 -4.72 -55.84
C ALA A 3 14.46 -4.99 -54.32
N ILE A 4 15.68 -5.19 -53.80
CA ILE A 4 15.93 -5.41 -52.36
C ILE A 4 15.69 -4.12 -51.55
N ARG A 5 16.02 -2.96 -52.13
CA ARG A 5 15.81 -1.64 -51.51
C ARG A 5 14.34 -1.23 -51.47
N VAL A 6 13.57 -1.56 -52.51
CA VAL A 6 12.13 -1.32 -52.58
C VAL A 6 11.41 -2.16 -51.52
N ASN A 7 11.74 -3.45 -51.42
CA ASN A 7 11.14 -4.37 -50.44
C ASN A 7 11.46 -3.96 -48.97
N GLN A 8 12.67 -3.42 -48.72
CA GLN A 8 13.01 -2.85 -47.40
C GLN A 8 12.19 -1.59 -47.04
N ARG A 9 11.89 -0.73 -48.01
CA ARG A 9 11.03 0.46 -47.77
C ARG A 9 9.58 0.07 -47.54
N GLU A 10 9.07 -0.90 -48.30
CA GLU A 10 7.71 -1.42 -48.15
C GLU A 10 7.52 -2.12 -46.81
N ASN A 11 8.49 -2.93 -46.37
CA ASN A 11 8.48 -3.54 -45.04
C ASN A 11 8.56 -2.51 -43.90
N ALA A 12 9.33 -1.43 -44.08
CA ALA A 12 9.38 -0.34 -43.10
C ALA A 12 8.05 0.44 -43.04
N ALA A 13 7.38 0.64 -44.18
CA ALA A 13 6.06 1.26 -44.23
C ALA A 13 4.98 0.36 -43.60
N HIS A 14 5.05 -0.96 -43.86
CA HIS A 14 4.21 -1.96 -43.21
C HIS A 14 4.38 -1.94 -41.69
N GLN A 15 5.62 -1.95 -41.21
CA GLN A 15 5.93 -1.86 -39.77
C GLN A 15 5.42 -0.56 -39.13
N ALA A 16 5.53 0.57 -39.83
CA ALA A 16 4.96 1.84 -39.36
C ALA A 16 3.43 1.81 -39.27
N ASN A 17 2.77 1.11 -40.20
CA ASN A 17 1.32 0.92 -40.16
C ASN A 17 0.89 -0.01 -39.02
N LEU A 18 1.66 -1.07 -38.72
CA LEU A 18 1.40 -1.98 -37.58
C LEU A 18 1.39 -1.24 -36.23
N GLN A 19 2.25 -0.23 -36.04
CA GLN A 19 2.27 0.58 -34.80
C GLN A 19 0.96 1.33 -34.54
N HIS A 20 0.12 1.51 -35.56
CA HIS A 20 -1.16 2.20 -35.47
C HIS A 20 -2.36 1.25 -35.30
N LEU A 21 -2.11 -0.05 -35.14
CA LEU A 21 -3.15 -1.07 -35.02
C LEU A 21 -3.10 -1.77 -33.67
N CYS A 22 -4.26 -2.17 -33.17
CA CYS A 22 -4.38 -2.95 -31.94
C CYS A 22 -4.06 -4.43 -32.21
N ARG A 23 -3.10 -5.00 -31.46
CA ARG A 23 -2.73 -6.42 -31.54
C ARG A 23 -3.91 -7.39 -31.35
N ILE A 24 -4.89 -7.00 -30.54
CA ILE A 24 -6.00 -7.87 -30.09
C ILE A 24 -7.20 -7.78 -31.05
N CYS A 25 -7.65 -6.57 -31.40
CA CYS A 25 -8.87 -6.37 -32.20
C CYS A 25 -8.62 -5.84 -33.62
N GLY A 26 -7.38 -5.53 -34.00
CA GLY A 26 -7.05 -4.96 -35.31
C GLY A 26 -7.54 -3.53 -35.54
N GLY A 27 -8.20 -2.90 -34.55
CA GLY A 27 -8.68 -1.53 -34.66
C GLY A 27 -7.54 -0.50 -34.73
N SER A 28 -7.75 0.58 -35.50
CA SER A 28 -6.76 1.65 -35.62
C SER A 28 -6.80 2.62 -34.43
N PHE A 29 -5.64 3.04 -33.94
CA PHE A 29 -5.53 4.08 -32.92
C PHE A 29 -5.81 5.50 -33.46
N LYS A 30 -5.91 5.68 -34.79
CA LYS A 30 -6.14 7.00 -35.41
C LYS A 30 -7.54 7.55 -35.18
N THR A 31 -8.52 6.70 -34.84
CA THR A 31 -9.92 7.08 -34.62
C THR A 31 -10.26 7.37 -33.16
N ASP A 32 -9.31 7.22 -32.23
CA ASP A 32 -9.50 7.50 -30.80
C ASP A 32 -9.06 8.95 -30.48
N PRO A 33 -9.95 9.82 -29.97
CA PRO A 33 -9.63 11.22 -29.61
C PRO A 33 -8.46 11.36 -28.63
N TYR A 34 -8.21 10.33 -27.81
CA TYR A 34 -7.20 10.36 -26.73
C TYR A 34 -5.95 9.54 -27.02
N LYS A 35 -5.86 8.85 -28.16
CA LYS A 35 -4.72 8.00 -28.59
C LYS A 35 -4.16 7.08 -27.48
N ARG A 36 -5.04 6.48 -26.64
CA ARG A 36 -4.60 5.66 -25.50
C ARG A 36 -4.26 4.24 -25.97
N SER A 37 -2.97 3.90 -25.94
CA SER A 37 -2.43 2.58 -26.28
C SER A 37 -1.62 1.99 -25.13
N HIS A 38 -1.76 0.69 -24.91
CA HIS A 38 -1.08 -0.06 -23.84
C HIS A 38 -0.08 -1.06 -24.42
N PRO A 39 1.11 -1.24 -23.81
CA PRO A 39 2.12 -2.17 -24.32
C PRO A 39 1.69 -3.62 -24.11
N VAL A 40 1.93 -4.46 -25.12
CA VAL A 40 1.60 -5.90 -25.06
C VAL A 40 2.55 -6.66 -24.11
N HIS A 41 3.76 -6.14 -23.90
CA HIS A 41 4.79 -6.73 -23.02
C HIS A 41 5.10 -5.84 -21.81
N GLY A 42 5.50 -6.46 -20.70
CA GLY A 42 5.93 -5.79 -19.47
C GLY A 42 4.95 -5.93 -18.31
N PRO A 43 5.24 -5.28 -17.16
CA PRO A 43 4.37 -5.30 -16.00
C PRO A 43 3.03 -4.62 -16.32
N VAL A 44 1.97 -5.13 -15.69
CA VAL A 44 0.65 -4.50 -15.75
C VAL A 44 0.72 -3.06 -15.20
N ASP A 45 -0.12 -2.17 -15.71
CA ASP A 45 -0.18 -0.80 -15.20
C ASP A 45 -0.68 -0.75 -13.74
N ASN A 46 -0.47 0.40 -13.08
CA ASN A 46 -0.78 0.55 -11.66
C ASN A 46 -2.28 0.32 -11.35
N GLU A 47 -3.17 0.68 -12.27
CA GLU A 47 -4.62 0.50 -12.13
C GLU A 47 -5.00 -0.99 -12.15
N MET A 48 -4.51 -1.76 -13.13
CA MET A 48 -4.72 -3.21 -13.16
C MET A 48 -3.99 -3.92 -12.03
N GLN A 49 -2.80 -3.44 -11.65
CA GLN A 49 -2.06 -4.02 -10.55
C GLN A 49 -2.83 -3.88 -9.22
N ALA A 50 -3.49 -2.75 -8.99
CA ALA A 50 -4.35 -2.54 -7.82
C ALA A 50 -5.58 -3.46 -7.83
N LEU A 51 -6.19 -3.69 -9.00
CA LEU A 51 -7.32 -4.62 -9.15
C LEU A 51 -6.89 -6.08 -8.92
N LEU A 52 -5.76 -6.50 -9.49
CA LEU A 52 -5.22 -7.84 -9.31
C LEU A 52 -4.84 -8.13 -7.86
N ARG A 53 -4.24 -7.17 -7.14
CA ARG A 53 -3.89 -7.36 -5.71
C ARG A 53 -5.08 -7.77 -4.83
N LYS A 54 -6.31 -7.40 -5.20
CA LYS A 54 -7.54 -7.75 -4.46
C LYS A 54 -8.04 -9.17 -4.73
N LYS A 55 -7.72 -9.78 -5.88
CA LYS A 55 -8.32 -11.06 -6.31
C LYS A 55 -7.33 -12.14 -6.74
N GLU A 56 -6.15 -11.79 -7.25
CA GLU A 56 -5.22 -12.78 -7.83
C GLU A 56 -3.74 -12.44 -7.57
N LYS A 57 -2.99 -13.39 -7.00
CA LYS A 57 -1.57 -13.20 -6.64
C LYS A 57 -0.57 -13.63 -7.72
N ARG A 58 -1.02 -14.16 -8.87
CA ARG A 58 -0.15 -14.85 -9.85
C ARG A 58 0.15 -14.08 -11.14
N ALA A 59 -0.80 -13.34 -11.70
CA ALA A 59 -0.55 -12.56 -12.93
C ALA A 59 0.09 -11.20 -12.57
N THR A 60 1.32 -10.95 -13.05
CA THR A 60 2.03 -9.68 -12.82
C THR A 60 2.42 -8.96 -14.12
N SER A 61 2.18 -9.60 -15.27
CA SER A 61 2.58 -9.12 -16.59
C SER A 61 1.42 -9.10 -17.58
N TRP A 62 1.48 -8.20 -18.57
CA TRP A 62 0.51 -8.12 -19.66
C TRP A 62 0.39 -9.42 -20.47
N PRO A 63 1.49 -10.12 -20.84
CA PRO A 63 1.39 -11.39 -21.56
C PRO A 63 0.56 -12.45 -20.82
N ASP A 64 0.66 -12.52 -19.50
CA ASP A 64 -0.12 -13.49 -18.70
C ASP A 64 -1.62 -13.17 -18.73
N LEU A 65 -1.99 -11.89 -18.68
CA LEU A 65 -3.38 -11.45 -18.75
C LEU A 65 -3.99 -11.64 -20.13
N LEU A 66 -3.22 -11.36 -21.20
CA LEU A 66 -3.69 -11.51 -22.57
C LEU A 66 -3.92 -12.98 -22.94
N ALA A 67 -3.02 -13.87 -22.53
CA ALA A 67 -3.20 -15.31 -22.69
C ALA A 67 -4.42 -15.82 -21.89
N LYS A 68 -4.69 -15.27 -20.71
CA LYS A 68 -5.80 -15.70 -19.87
C LYS A 68 -7.17 -15.17 -20.32
N VAL A 69 -7.26 -13.90 -20.71
CA VAL A 69 -8.52 -13.23 -21.06
C VAL A 69 -8.90 -13.48 -22.52
N PHE A 70 -7.93 -13.42 -23.44
CA PHE A 70 -8.16 -13.51 -24.88
C PHE A 70 -7.64 -14.81 -25.51
N LYS A 71 -6.93 -15.67 -24.77
CA LYS A 71 -6.24 -16.86 -25.30
C LYS A 71 -5.24 -16.53 -26.42
N ILE A 72 -4.65 -15.33 -26.37
CA ILE A 72 -3.62 -14.88 -27.30
C ILE A 72 -2.28 -15.01 -26.60
N ASP A 73 -1.39 -15.86 -27.11
CA ASP A 73 0.01 -15.88 -26.70
C ASP A 73 0.79 -14.83 -27.49
N VAL A 74 1.30 -13.84 -26.78
CA VAL A 74 2.08 -12.74 -27.35
C VAL A 74 3.59 -12.91 -27.11
N ARG A 75 4.01 -13.95 -26.36
CA ARG A 75 5.43 -14.14 -25.99
C ARG A 75 6.34 -14.44 -27.17
N GLY A 76 5.77 -14.91 -28.29
CA GLY A 76 6.46 -15.16 -29.56
C GLY A 76 6.23 -14.08 -30.62
N ASP A 77 5.61 -12.94 -30.28
CA ASP A 77 5.34 -11.88 -31.25
C ASP A 77 6.66 -11.29 -31.80
N ILE A 78 6.67 -11.04 -33.11
CA ILE A 78 7.78 -10.42 -33.85
C ILE A 78 7.29 -9.08 -34.37
N ASP A 79 7.98 -7.97 -34.03
CA ASP A 79 7.61 -6.57 -34.36
C ASP A 79 7.45 -6.27 -35.86
N ILE A 80 7.91 -7.17 -36.73
CA ILE A 80 7.81 -7.07 -38.20
C ILE A 80 6.45 -7.59 -38.71
N ILE A 81 5.77 -8.41 -37.90
CA ILE A 81 4.52 -9.10 -38.23
C ILE A 81 3.40 -8.61 -37.30
N HIS A 82 3.69 -8.37 -36.03
CA HIS A 82 2.70 -8.12 -34.98
C HIS A 82 2.78 -6.68 -34.44
N PRO A 83 1.63 -6.04 -34.16
CA PRO A 83 1.60 -4.78 -33.42
C PRO A 83 2.10 -4.94 -31.98
N THR A 84 2.86 -3.95 -31.49
CA THR A 84 3.45 -3.95 -30.14
C THR A 84 2.53 -3.41 -29.05
N ASN A 85 1.38 -2.84 -29.42
CA ASN A 85 0.42 -2.20 -28.52
C ASN A 85 -1.01 -2.71 -28.76
N PHE A 86 -1.85 -2.58 -27.73
CA PHE A 86 -3.30 -2.82 -27.81
C PHE A 86 -4.11 -1.61 -27.34
N CYS A 87 -5.39 -1.53 -27.74
CA CYS A 87 -6.23 -0.36 -27.51
C CYS A 87 -6.86 -0.33 -26.12
N HIS A 88 -7.26 0.86 -25.69
CA HIS A 88 -7.94 1.06 -24.40
C HIS A 88 -9.28 0.33 -24.29
N ASN A 89 -9.98 0.06 -25.40
CA ASN A 89 -11.19 -0.76 -25.36
C ASN A 89 -10.90 -2.22 -24.97
N CYS A 90 -9.84 -2.81 -25.53
CA CYS A 90 -9.40 -4.13 -25.11
C CYS A 90 -8.89 -4.13 -23.66
N TRP A 91 -8.24 -3.05 -23.23
CA TRP A 91 -7.87 -2.84 -21.84
C TRP A 91 -9.10 -2.82 -20.89
N ASN A 92 -10.16 -2.09 -21.25
CA ASN A 92 -11.41 -2.04 -20.47
C ASN A 92 -12.06 -3.43 -20.35
N VAL A 93 -11.99 -4.24 -21.40
CA VAL A 93 -12.50 -5.63 -21.37
C VAL A 93 -11.73 -6.47 -20.36
N ILE A 94 -10.39 -6.33 -20.29
CA ILE A 94 -9.58 -6.96 -19.25
C ILE A 94 -10.03 -6.45 -17.88
N GLN A 95 -10.20 -5.14 -17.71
CA GLN A 95 -10.52 -4.52 -16.42
C GLN A 95 -11.86 -5.01 -15.86
N ARG A 96 -12.88 -5.04 -16.72
CA ARG A 96 -14.25 -5.44 -16.36
C ARG A 96 -14.36 -6.93 -16.07
N LYS A 97 -13.58 -7.79 -16.75
CA LYS A 97 -13.45 -9.22 -16.40
C LYS A 97 -12.97 -9.47 -14.97
N PHE A 98 -12.21 -8.55 -14.39
CA PHE A 98 -11.72 -8.65 -13.02
C PHE A 98 -12.53 -7.82 -12.00
N SER A 99 -13.44 -6.96 -12.48
CA SER A 99 -14.36 -6.14 -11.66
C SER A 99 -15.70 -6.87 -11.46
N ASN A 100 -16.50 -6.52 -10.43
CA ASN A 100 -17.72 -7.25 -10.03
C ASN A 100 -19.02 -6.75 -10.72
N ASP A 101 -18.93 -6.03 -11.85
CA ASP A 101 -20.12 -5.55 -12.55
C ASP A 101 -20.73 -6.63 -13.46
N PRO A 102 -22.06 -6.86 -13.43
CA PRO A 102 -22.74 -7.74 -14.38
C PRO A 102 -22.69 -7.16 -15.80
N CYS A 103 -22.53 -8.01 -16.82
CA CYS A 103 -22.41 -7.57 -18.20
C CYS A 103 -23.13 -8.51 -19.18
N GLU A 104 -24.09 -7.97 -19.94
CA GLU A 104 -24.39 -8.44 -21.28
C GLU A 104 -23.30 -7.91 -22.22
N VAL A 105 -22.51 -8.80 -22.81
CA VAL A 105 -21.45 -8.41 -23.75
C VAL A 105 -21.96 -8.53 -25.18
N TYR A 106 -22.16 -7.40 -25.86
CA TYR A 106 -22.15 -7.39 -27.33
C TYR A 106 -20.69 -7.41 -27.82
N PHE A 107 -20.21 -8.59 -28.18
CA PHE A 107 -18.98 -8.77 -28.95
C PHE A 107 -19.32 -8.61 -30.43
N PRO A 108 -18.70 -7.70 -31.20
CA PRO A 108 -18.63 -7.91 -32.63
C PRO A 108 -17.72 -9.13 -32.83
N ARG A 109 -18.33 -10.30 -33.09
CA ARG A 109 -17.60 -11.50 -33.54
C ARG A 109 -16.86 -11.14 -34.84
N LYS A 110 -15.59 -10.77 -34.73
CA LYS A 110 -14.57 -11.19 -35.70
C LYS A 110 -13.56 -11.98 -34.88
N GLY A 111 -13.19 -13.16 -35.37
CA GLY A 111 -12.25 -14.05 -34.70
C GLY A 111 -10.91 -13.39 -34.39
N THR A 112 -10.04 -14.10 -33.67
CA THR A 112 -8.66 -13.68 -33.43
C THR A 112 -8.03 -13.15 -34.72
N VAL A 113 -7.55 -11.90 -34.70
CA VAL A 113 -6.92 -11.29 -35.88
C VAL A 113 -5.62 -12.01 -36.16
N GLU A 114 -5.54 -12.65 -37.33
CA GLU A 114 -4.33 -13.32 -37.81
C GLU A 114 -3.40 -12.32 -38.51
N TRP A 115 -2.19 -12.18 -37.98
CA TRP A 115 -1.18 -11.26 -38.49
C TRP A 115 -0.20 -12.00 -39.40
N HIS A 116 0.00 -11.47 -40.60
CA HIS A 116 0.85 -12.07 -41.63
C HIS A 116 2.00 -11.12 -42.00
N PRO A 117 3.19 -11.65 -42.37
CA PRO A 117 4.26 -10.83 -42.95
C PRO A 117 3.78 -10.05 -44.18
N HIS A 118 4.44 -8.93 -44.48
CA HIS A 118 4.12 -8.13 -45.66
C HIS A 118 4.21 -8.96 -46.95
N SER A 119 3.13 -8.94 -47.73
CA SER A 119 3.02 -9.55 -49.06
C SER A 119 2.45 -8.53 -50.06
N SER A 120 2.50 -8.83 -51.37
CA SER A 120 1.99 -7.95 -52.43
C SER A 120 0.49 -7.66 -52.33
N SER A 121 -0.27 -8.43 -51.54
CA SER A 121 -1.70 -8.26 -51.26
C SER A 121 -1.97 -7.98 -49.78
N CYS A 122 -1.11 -7.18 -49.13
CA CYS A 122 -1.22 -6.90 -47.70
C CYS A 122 -2.40 -5.97 -47.34
N ASP A 123 -3.37 -6.48 -46.59
CA ASP A 123 -4.55 -5.72 -46.12
C ASP A 123 -4.19 -4.51 -45.24
N VAL A 124 -3.05 -4.56 -44.53
CA VAL A 124 -2.53 -3.47 -43.71
C VAL A 124 -2.03 -2.30 -44.57
N CYS A 125 -1.56 -2.58 -45.79
CA CYS A 125 -1.02 -1.57 -46.71
C CYS A 125 -2.00 -1.17 -47.84
N GLY A 126 -3.03 -2.00 -48.10
CA GLY A 126 -3.92 -1.91 -49.28
C GLY A 126 -4.93 -0.74 -49.29
N THR A 127 -5.09 0.02 -48.21
CA THR A 127 -6.08 1.12 -48.15
C THR A 127 -5.58 2.46 -48.70
N SER A 128 -4.35 2.53 -49.22
CA SER A 128 -3.71 3.82 -49.57
C SER A 128 -3.67 4.18 -51.06
N SER A 129 -4.27 3.40 -51.98
CA SER A 129 -4.10 3.68 -53.42
C SER A 129 -5.25 3.24 -54.33
N ARG A 130 -6.40 3.92 -54.32
CA ARG A 130 -7.26 4.05 -55.52
C ARG A 130 -7.86 5.46 -55.59
N GLY A 131 -7.27 6.28 -56.46
CA GLY A 131 -7.76 7.62 -56.75
C GLY A 131 -9.04 7.60 -57.57
N VAL A 132 -10.09 8.27 -57.07
CA VAL A 132 -11.30 8.57 -57.83
C VAL A 132 -11.06 9.87 -58.62
N LYS A 133 -11.20 9.77 -59.95
CA LYS A 133 -11.06 10.89 -60.91
C LYS A 133 -12.19 11.91 -60.76
N ARG A 134 -11.82 13.19 -60.94
CA ARG A 134 -12.61 14.43 -60.85
C ARG A 134 -13.79 14.54 -61.84
N LYS A 135 -14.80 15.35 -61.47
CA LYS A 135 -15.55 16.24 -62.39
C LYS A 135 -15.25 17.70 -62.00
N LYS A 136 -14.89 18.55 -62.97
CA LYS A 136 -14.50 19.98 -62.81
C LYS A 136 -15.57 20.91 -63.41
N GLN A 137 -15.74 22.10 -62.82
CA GLN A 137 -15.90 23.43 -63.47
C GLN A 137 -15.88 24.52 -62.35
N ALA A 138 -14.88 25.40 -62.27
CA ALA A 138 -14.70 26.73 -62.93
C ALA A 138 -15.56 27.84 -62.24
N LEU A 139 -15.14 29.07 -61.90
CA LEU A 139 -13.93 29.89 -62.14
C LEU A 139 -13.90 31.07 -61.09
N ASN A 140 -12.73 31.70 -60.95
CA ASN A 140 -12.28 32.86 -60.12
C ASN A 140 -13.07 34.21 -60.31
N PRO A 141 -12.79 35.40 -59.67
CA PRO A 141 -11.53 35.89 -59.04
C PRO A 141 -11.56 36.91 -57.83
N GLN A 142 -10.37 37.17 -57.23
CA GLN A 142 -9.82 38.38 -56.53
C GLN A 142 -10.54 38.93 -55.25
N VAL A 143 -9.89 39.36 -54.15
CA VAL A 143 -8.90 40.46 -53.99
C VAL A 143 -8.07 40.29 -52.69
N SER A 144 -6.84 40.79 -52.76
CA SER A 144 -5.78 40.94 -51.75
C SER A 144 -6.12 41.46 -50.35
N LYS A 145 -5.37 41.00 -49.32
CA LYS A 145 -4.39 41.81 -48.56
C LYS A 145 -3.54 40.95 -47.60
N LYS A 146 -2.22 41.20 -47.64
CA LYS A 146 -1.14 40.60 -46.84
C LYS A 146 -1.10 41.27 -45.45
N LEU A 147 -0.72 40.56 -44.38
CA LEU A 147 0.42 40.95 -43.53
C LEU A 147 0.91 39.84 -42.56
N ARG A 148 2.17 39.42 -42.83
CA ARG A 148 3.30 39.08 -41.94
C ARG A 148 3.16 38.00 -40.85
N ILE A 149 3.71 36.82 -41.19
CA ILE A 149 4.18 35.75 -40.31
C ILE A 149 5.62 36.06 -39.86
N ILE A 150 5.89 36.01 -38.55
CA ILE A 150 7.24 35.91 -37.98
C ILE A 150 7.66 34.44 -37.99
N THR A 151 8.77 34.19 -38.67
CA THR A 151 9.51 32.94 -38.77
C THR A 151 10.06 32.48 -37.42
N ARG A 152 9.82 31.23 -37.04
CA ARG A 152 10.77 30.49 -36.20
C ARG A 152 11.02 29.10 -36.80
N HIS A 153 12.25 28.95 -37.27
CA HIS A 153 12.80 27.81 -37.98
C HIS A 153 12.52 26.47 -37.30
N THR A 154 11.91 25.56 -38.06
CA THR A 154 11.97 24.12 -37.88
C THR A 154 13.43 23.65 -38.01
N ARG A 155 14.08 23.40 -36.87
CA ARG A 155 15.36 22.68 -36.85
C ARG A 155 15.12 21.24 -37.25
N GLN A 156 15.54 20.93 -38.47
CA GLN A 156 15.86 19.60 -38.94
C GLN A 156 16.66 18.85 -37.86
N ILE A 157 16.06 17.81 -37.28
CA ILE A 157 16.81 16.79 -36.55
C ILE A 157 17.54 15.98 -37.62
N ARG A 158 18.84 16.27 -37.75
CA ARG A 158 19.79 15.51 -38.55
C ARG A 158 19.62 14.01 -38.26
N GLN A 159 19.46 13.23 -39.33
CA GLN A 159 19.81 11.81 -39.35
C GLN A 159 21.22 11.65 -38.79
N VAL A 160 21.33 11.08 -37.60
CA VAL A 160 22.62 10.61 -37.09
C VAL A 160 22.96 9.34 -37.87
N ARG A 161 23.92 9.51 -38.78
CA ARG A 161 24.66 8.45 -39.45
C ARG A 161 25.00 7.32 -38.48
N ASN A 162 24.90 6.08 -38.98
CA ASN A 162 25.56 4.88 -38.43
C ASN A 162 26.90 5.24 -37.78
N THR A 163 26.94 5.26 -36.45
CA THR A 163 28.16 5.49 -35.69
C THR A 163 28.49 4.19 -34.96
N LYS A 164 29.42 3.44 -35.55
CA LYS A 164 30.32 2.41 -34.97
C LYS A 164 29.81 1.70 -33.68
N GLN A 165 29.49 0.43 -33.85
CA GLN A 165 29.15 -0.61 -32.85
C GLN A 165 30.27 -0.92 -31.82
N VAL A 166 31.16 0.02 -31.52
CA VAL A 166 32.44 -0.25 -30.84
C VAL A 166 32.53 0.31 -29.41
N ASN A 167 31.61 1.17 -28.96
CA ASN A 167 31.70 1.79 -27.61
C ASN A 167 30.61 1.41 -26.59
N SER A 168 29.62 0.57 -26.91
CA SER A 168 28.61 0.14 -25.93
C SER A 168 29.10 -0.94 -24.97
N LYS A 169 29.91 -1.90 -25.45
CA LYS A 169 30.45 -3.01 -24.64
C LYS A 169 31.39 -2.53 -23.52
N SER A 170 32.22 -1.52 -23.78
CA SER A 170 33.14 -0.95 -22.78
C SER A 170 32.38 -0.19 -21.67
N LEU A 171 31.28 0.49 -22.01
CA LEU A 171 30.38 1.14 -21.06
C LEU A 171 29.66 0.12 -20.17
N MET A 172 29.15 -0.97 -20.75
CA MET A 172 28.49 -2.07 -20.01
C MET A 172 29.41 -2.72 -18.99
N LYS A 173 30.68 -2.97 -19.36
CA LYS A 173 31.69 -3.53 -18.45
C LYS A 173 32.01 -2.60 -17.26
N LYS A 174 31.96 -1.28 -17.45
CA LYS A 174 32.18 -0.29 -16.38
C LYS A 174 31.01 -0.24 -15.39
N ILE A 175 29.77 -0.37 -15.88
CA ILE A 175 28.54 -0.32 -15.05
C ILE A 175 28.49 -1.49 -14.05
N VAL A 176 28.93 -2.68 -14.48
CA VAL A 176 28.65 -3.91 -13.73
C VAL A 176 29.72 -4.25 -12.67
N ASN A 177 30.94 -3.69 -12.79
CA ASN A 177 32.13 -3.94 -11.95
C ASN A 177 32.09 -5.28 -11.19
N CYS A 178 32.21 -6.39 -11.92
CA CYS A 178 32.11 -7.74 -11.38
C CYS A 178 33.42 -8.53 -11.45
N LYS A 179 34.55 -7.86 -11.75
CA LYS A 179 35.88 -8.50 -11.85
C LYS A 179 36.32 -9.22 -10.56
N LYS A 180 35.83 -8.76 -9.41
CA LYS A 180 36.08 -9.39 -8.09
C LYS A 180 35.00 -10.40 -7.68
N ILE A 181 33.98 -10.61 -8.52
CA ILE A 181 32.77 -11.39 -8.17
C ILE A 181 32.62 -12.64 -9.07
N HIS A 182 33.02 -12.56 -10.34
CA HIS A 182 32.88 -13.65 -11.31
C HIS A 182 34.26 -14.12 -11.81
N LEU A 183 34.38 -15.41 -12.10
CA LEU A 183 35.61 -15.97 -12.66
C LEU A 183 35.78 -15.59 -14.14
N SER A 184 37.01 -15.20 -14.49
CA SER A 184 37.40 -15.01 -15.89
C SER A 184 37.35 -16.33 -16.65
N THR A 185 37.08 -16.27 -17.95
CA THR A 185 37.18 -17.44 -18.86
C THR A 185 38.60 -17.99 -18.96
N LYS A 186 39.61 -17.19 -18.61
CA LYS A 186 41.02 -17.63 -18.49
C LYS A 186 41.27 -18.59 -17.33
N SER A 187 40.29 -18.78 -16.44
CA SER A 187 40.36 -19.73 -15.33
C SER A 187 39.89 -21.13 -15.72
N LEU A 188 39.46 -21.37 -16.97
CA LEU A 188 39.14 -22.73 -17.42
C LEU A 188 40.41 -23.57 -17.48
N ALA A 189 40.36 -24.79 -16.94
CA ALA A 189 41.50 -25.70 -16.91
C ALA A 189 41.85 -26.24 -18.30
N VAL A 190 40.83 -26.41 -19.13
CA VAL A 190 40.87 -26.96 -20.49
C VAL A 190 40.64 -25.84 -21.51
N ASP A 191 41.42 -25.87 -22.60
CA ASP A 191 41.24 -24.98 -23.74
C ASP A 191 40.05 -25.42 -24.60
N TYR A 192 38.87 -24.85 -24.31
CA TYR A 192 37.67 -25.10 -25.09
C TYR A 192 37.61 -24.24 -26.37
N PRO A 193 36.90 -24.69 -27.42
CA PRO A 193 36.66 -23.88 -28.61
C PRO A 193 36.03 -22.51 -28.27
N ALA A 194 36.42 -21.47 -29.00
CA ALA A 194 36.01 -20.09 -28.71
C ALA A 194 34.48 -19.90 -28.67
N ASP A 195 33.73 -20.65 -29.48
CA ASP A 195 32.27 -20.57 -29.51
C ASP A 195 31.61 -21.25 -28.30
N PHE A 196 32.25 -22.29 -27.76
CA PHE A 196 31.83 -22.87 -26.49
C PHE A 196 32.12 -21.93 -25.31
N VAL A 197 33.30 -21.32 -25.28
CA VAL A 197 33.64 -20.33 -24.24
C VAL A 197 32.67 -19.14 -24.25
N LYS A 198 32.23 -18.70 -25.45
CA LYS A 198 31.20 -17.66 -25.58
C LYS A 198 29.84 -18.10 -25.01
N SER A 199 29.43 -19.35 -25.20
CA SER A 199 28.11 -19.85 -24.77
C SER A 199 28.00 -19.98 -23.25
N VAL A 200 29.12 -20.27 -22.56
CA VAL A 200 29.19 -20.33 -21.09
C VAL A 200 29.58 -18.99 -20.45
N SER A 201 29.76 -17.93 -21.26
CA SER A 201 30.13 -16.59 -20.81
C SER A 201 28.95 -15.63 -20.80
N CYS A 202 28.94 -14.74 -19.82
CA CYS A 202 27.96 -13.67 -19.73
C CYS A 202 28.18 -12.63 -20.82
N GLN A 203 27.13 -12.30 -21.58
CA GLN A 203 27.24 -11.34 -22.70
C GLN A 203 27.46 -9.87 -22.27
N ILE A 204 27.43 -9.58 -20.96
CA ILE A 204 27.74 -8.26 -20.40
C ILE A 204 29.17 -8.19 -19.86
N CYS A 205 29.57 -9.16 -19.04
CA CYS A 205 30.86 -9.12 -18.35
C CYS A 205 31.94 -10.03 -18.94
N GLU A 206 31.59 -10.92 -19.87
CA GLU A 206 32.47 -11.90 -20.52
C GLU A 206 33.18 -12.86 -19.56
N HIS A 207 32.72 -12.91 -18.30
CA HIS A 207 33.13 -13.89 -17.31
C HIS A 207 32.27 -15.15 -17.44
N ILE A 208 32.73 -16.26 -16.85
CA ILE A 208 31.95 -17.49 -16.73
C ILE A 208 30.63 -17.14 -16.02
N LEU A 209 29.51 -17.64 -16.55
CA LEU A 209 28.19 -17.35 -16.04
C LEU A 209 28.05 -17.72 -14.55
N ALA A 210 27.69 -16.75 -13.72
CA ALA A 210 27.40 -16.93 -12.30
C ALA A 210 25.94 -16.59 -12.03
N ASP A 211 25.16 -17.55 -11.51
CA ASP A 211 23.70 -17.48 -11.43
C ASP A 211 23.09 -17.11 -12.81
N PRO A 212 23.22 -18.00 -13.81
CA PRO A 212 22.82 -17.71 -15.18
C PRO A 212 21.32 -17.50 -15.30
N VAL A 213 20.93 -16.47 -16.05
CA VAL A 213 19.55 -16.18 -16.44
C VAL A 213 19.44 -16.03 -17.95
N GLU A 214 18.34 -16.52 -18.48
CA GLU A 214 17.95 -16.47 -19.88
C GLU A 214 16.85 -15.42 -20.06
N THR A 215 17.01 -14.56 -21.06
CA THR A 215 15.99 -13.59 -21.47
C THR A 215 15.00 -14.23 -22.45
N THR A 216 13.85 -13.61 -22.67
CA THR A 216 12.86 -14.03 -23.70
C THR A 216 13.46 -14.14 -25.10
N CYS A 217 14.43 -13.26 -25.41
CA CYS A 217 15.22 -13.29 -26.64
C CYS A 217 16.41 -14.27 -26.60
N LYS A 218 16.41 -15.25 -25.68
CA LYS A 218 17.37 -16.36 -25.59
C LYS A 218 18.83 -15.98 -25.30
N HIS A 219 19.10 -14.74 -24.87
CA HIS A 219 20.44 -14.32 -24.45
C HIS A 219 20.70 -14.63 -22.97
N LEU A 220 21.92 -15.09 -22.68
CA LEU A 220 22.38 -15.51 -21.36
C LEU A 220 23.22 -14.43 -20.64
N PHE A 221 22.91 -14.22 -19.36
CA PHE A 221 23.61 -13.25 -18.51
C PHE A 221 23.76 -13.78 -17.09
N CYS A 222 24.71 -13.25 -16.31
CA CYS A 222 24.65 -13.39 -14.84
C CYS A 222 23.49 -12.54 -14.30
N ARG A 223 22.70 -13.06 -13.36
CA ARG A 223 21.55 -12.35 -12.79
C ARG A 223 21.90 -10.96 -12.27
N VAL A 224 23.02 -10.82 -11.58
CA VAL A 224 23.52 -9.53 -11.06
C VAL A 224 23.88 -8.57 -12.20
N CYS A 225 24.46 -9.08 -13.28
CA CYS A 225 24.90 -8.27 -14.42
C CYS A 225 23.70 -7.67 -15.16
N ILE A 226 22.70 -8.50 -15.50
CA ILE A 226 21.53 -8.02 -16.25
C ILE A 226 20.66 -7.08 -15.42
N LEU A 227 20.44 -7.35 -14.12
CA LEU A 227 19.64 -6.48 -13.27
C LEU A 227 20.28 -5.10 -13.07
N LYS A 228 21.62 -5.02 -12.98
CA LYS A 228 22.33 -3.73 -12.97
C LYS A 228 22.17 -2.99 -14.30
N CYS A 229 22.30 -3.69 -15.42
CA CYS A 229 22.12 -3.10 -16.75
C CYS A 229 20.69 -2.60 -16.97
N LEU A 230 19.67 -3.36 -16.59
CA LEU A 230 18.25 -2.96 -16.76
C LEU A 230 17.91 -1.69 -15.94
N LYS A 231 18.51 -1.51 -14.76
CA LYS A 231 18.34 -0.29 -13.96
C LYS A 231 18.90 0.97 -14.61
N VAL A 232 19.99 0.83 -15.39
CA VAL A 232 20.71 1.97 -15.98
C VAL A 232 20.28 2.23 -17.42
N MET A 233 20.04 1.19 -18.20
CA MET A 233 19.76 1.26 -19.64
C MET A 233 18.26 1.15 -19.99
N GLY A 234 17.40 0.89 -18.99
CA GLY A 234 15.98 0.63 -19.19
C GLY A 234 15.67 -0.83 -19.51
N SER A 235 14.39 -1.13 -19.73
CA SER A 235 13.85 -2.49 -19.92
C SER A 235 14.10 -3.06 -21.31
N TYR A 236 15.38 -3.11 -21.73
CA TYR A 236 15.80 -3.66 -23.01
C TYR A 236 16.98 -4.61 -22.83
N CYS A 237 17.00 -5.69 -23.62
CA CYS A 237 18.09 -6.65 -23.63
C CYS A 237 19.40 -5.97 -24.09
N PRO A 238 20.50 -6.08 -23.33
CA PRO A 238 21.78 -5.47 -23.70
C PRO A 238 22.38 -5.99 -25.02
N CYS A 239 22.01 -7.19 -25.47
CA CYS A 239 22.54 -7.81 -26.69
C CYS A 239 21.80 -7.39 -27.95
N CYS A 240 20.47 -7.50 -27.94
CA CYS A 240 19.62 -7.32 -29.13
C CYS A 240 18.64 -6.15 -29.02
N ARG A 241 18.59 -5.45 -27.87
CA ARG A 241 17.63 -4.38 -27.55
C ARG A 241 16.15 -4.80 -27.58
N TYR A 242 15.86 -6.09 -27.56
CA TYR A 242 14.50 -6.59 -27.40
C TYR A 242 13.94 -6.18 -26.03
N PRO A 243 12.65 -5.78 -25.91
CA PRO A 243 12.03 -5.47 -24.63
C PRO A 243 12.23 -6.60 -23.62
N CYS A 244 12.84 -6.27 -22.48
CA CYS A 244 13.22 -7.25 -21.47
C CYS A 244 12.96 -6.67 -20.10
N PHE A 245 11.94 -7.19 -19.41
CA PHE A 245 11.62 -6.76 -18.06
C PHE A 245 12.24 -7.72 -17.03
N PRO A 246 12.52 -7.26 -15.79
CA PRO A 246 13.06 -8.12 -14.74
C PRO A 246 12.19 -9.36 -14.43
N THR A 247 10.89 -9.29 -14.70
CA THR A 247 9.92 -10.39 -14.58
C THR A 247 10.08 -11.47 -15.64
N ASP A 248 10.74 -11.15 -16.75
CA ASP A 248 10.83 -12.03 -17.93
C ASP A 248 12.11 -12.88 -17.93
N LEU A 249 12.94 -12.76 -16.88
CA LEU A 249 14.17 -13.50 -16.70
C LEU A 249 13.87 -14.90 -16.17
N VAL A 250 14.26 -15.93 -16.91
CA VAL A 250 14.02 -17.34 -16.59
C VAL A 250 15.35 -18.05 -16.36
N SER A 251 15.36 -19.12 -15.56
CA SER A 251 16.54 -19.99 -15.46
C SER A 251 16.75 -20.75 -16.77
N PRO A 252 17.99 -20.87 -17.28
CA PRO A 252 18.30 -21.75 -18.41
C PRO A 252 17.94 -23.20 -18.11
N VAL A 253 17.86 -24.00 -19.18
CA VAL A 253 17.57 -25.44 -19.09
C VAL A 253 18.58 -26.18 -18.21
N LYS A 254 18.10 -27.18 -17.44
CA LYS A 254 18.91 -27.92 -16.46
C LYS A 254 20.12 -28.62 -17.07
N SER A 255 20.02 -29.10 -18.31
CA SER A 255 21.13 -29.72 -19.05
C SER A 255 22.30 -28.75 -19.26
N PHE A 256 21.99 -27.51 -19.65
CA PHE A 256 23.00 -26.45 -19.77
C PHE A 256 23.66 -26.13 -18.42
N LEU A 257 22.87 -26.06 -17.35
CA LEU A 257 23.41 -25.83 -15.99
C LEU A 257 24.34 -26.97 -15.54
N SER A 258 24.00 -28.21 -15.86
CA SER A 258 24.85 -29.37 -15.56
C SER A 258 26.18 -29.32 -16.31
N ILE A 259 26.17 -28.95 -17.60
CA ILE A 259 27.39 -28.75 -18.38
C ILE A 259 28.24 -27.62 -17.79
N LEU A 260 27.61 -26.49 -17.44
CA LEU A 260 28.29 -25.33 -16.84
C LEU A 260 28.96 -25.69 -15.50
N ASN A 261 28.25 -26.43 -14.64
CA ASN A 261 28.73 -26.82 -13.31
C ASN A 261 29.90 -27.83 -13.34
N ASN A 262 29.99 -28.63 -14.41
CA ASN A 262 31.04 -29.63 -14.60
C ASN A 262 32.32 -29.06 -15.24
N LEU A 263 32.35 -27.77 -15.63
CA LEU A 263 33.56 -27.16 -16.17
C LEU A 263 34.68 -27.18 -15.13
N ALA A 264 35.83 -27.73 -15.50
CA ALA A 264 37.02 -27.69 -14.67
C ALA A 264 37.62 -26.28 -14.71
N VAL A 265 37.81 -25.68 -13.53
CA VAL A 265 38.42 -24.36 -13.35
C VAL A 265 39.68 -24.48 -12.50
N LYS A 266 40.72 -23.75 -12.90
CA LYS A 266 41.97 -23.58 -12.15
C LYS A 266 41.79 -22.52 -11.08
N CYS A 267 42.25 -22.83 -9.87
CA CYS A 267 42.24 -21.86 -8.77
C CYS A 267 43.20 -20.69 -9.07
N PRO A 268 42.75 -19.41 -8.97
CA PRO A 268 43.62 -18.26 -9.22
C PRO A 268 44.49 -17.87 -8.00
N VAL A 269 44.42 -18.62 -6.89
CA VAL A 269 45.18 -18.36 -5.66
C VAL A 269 46.63 -18.81 -5.84
N LYS A 270 47.58 -17.91 -5.56
CA LYS A 270 49.01 -18.26 -5.53
C LYS A 270 49.22 -19.35 -4.47
N ASP A 271 49.85 -20.46 -4.87
CA ASP A 271 50.10 -21.68 -4.08
C ASP A 271 49.01 -22.78 -4.16
N CYS A 272 48.00 -22.65 -5.04
CA CYS A 272 47.04 -23.72 -5.31
C CYS A 272 47.00 -24.11 -6.80
N GLN A 273 47.32 -25.37 -7.13
CA GLN A 273 47.26 -25.90 -8.50
C GLN A 273 46.11 -26.89 -8.72
N GLU A 274 45.09 -26.91 -7.86
CA GLU A 274 43.97 -27.84 -8.01
C GLU A 274 43.03 -27.42 -9.15
N GLU A 275 42.64 -28.40 -9.97
CA GLU A 275 41.59 -28.29 -10.98
C GLU A 275 40.28 -28.84 -10.41
N ILE A 276 39.25 -28.00 -10.35
CA ILE A 276 38.03 -28.30 -9.60
C ILE A 276 36.82 -27.98 -10.47
N SER A 277 35.75 -28.75 -10.34
CA SER A 277 34.50 -28.42 -11.02
C SER A 277 33.94 -27.09 -10.52
N LEU A 278 33.35 -26.30 -11.42
CA LEU A 278 32.77 -24.99 -11.11
C LEU A 278 31.76 -25.06 -9.95
N GLU A 279 31.03 -26.17 -9.82
CA GLU A 279 30.12 -26.43 -8.68
C GLU A 279 30.82 -26.46 -7.33
N LYS A 280 31.99 -27.09 -7.24
CA LYS A 280 32.76 -27.26 -6.00
C LYS A 280 33.74 -26.13 -5.74
N TYR A 281 33.95 -25.26 -6.73
CA TYR A 281 34.89 -24.14 -6.66
C TYR A 281 34.65 -23.21 -5.45
N CYS A 282 33.40 -22.89 -5.14
CA CYS A 282 33.06 -22.06 -3.97
C CYS A 282 33.44 -22.72 -2.63
N HIS A 283 33.36 -24.05 -2.55
CA HIS A 283 33.76 -24.80 -1.36
C HIS A 283 35.28 -24.83 -1.20
N HIS A 284 36.00 -25.04 -2.30
CA HIS A 284 37.47 -24.97 -2.32
C HIS A 284 38.01 -23.56 -2.03
N LEU A 285 37.39 -22.49 -2.53
CA LEU A 285 37.76 -21.12 -2.11
C LEU A 285 37.58 -20.89 -0.60
N SER A 286 36.70 -21.66 0.04
CA SER A 286 36.50 -21.56 1.49
C SER A 286 37.64 -22.24 2.26
N SER A 287 38.26 -23.31 1.75
CA SER A 287 39.45 -23.91 2.39
C SER A 287 40.69 -23.03 2.28
N HIS A 288 40.76 -22.12 1.30
CA HIS A 288 41.80 -21.08 1.22
C HIS A 288 41.60 -19.91 2.19
N LYS A 289 40.36 -19.68 2.65
CA LYS A 289 40.03 -18.55 3.53
C LYS A 289 40.51 -18.74 4.97
N ASP A 290 40.76 -19.97 5.41
CA ASP A 290 41.21 -20.26 6.77
C ASP A 290 42.68 -19.83 7.02
N ALA A 291 43.45 -19.48 5.97
CA ALA A 291 44.86 -19.07 6.09
C ALA A 291 45.14 -17.58 5.84
N LYS A 292 44.21 -16.80 5.27
CA LYS A 292 44.42 -15.36 4.95
C LYS A 292 43.15 -14.55 5.19
N ASP A 293 42.90 -14.24 6.46
CA ASP A 293 41.87 -13.28 6.85
C ASP A 293 42.30 -11.85 6.46
N LYS A 294 41.75 -11.36 5.34
CA LYS A 294 41.28 -9.98 5.05
C LYS A 294 41.20 -9.77 3.53
N GLU A 295 40.02 -9.29 3.09
CA GLU A 295 39.67 -8.88 1.71
C GLU A 295 39.14 -9.96 0.74
N GLY A 296 37.90 -10.40 0.97
CA GLY A 296 37.14 -11.12 -0.06
C GLY A 296 35.85 -11.78 0.43
N TYR A 297 34.82 -10.99 0.71
CA TYR A 297 33.52 -11.50 1.20
C TYR A 297 32.77 -12.28 0.09
N VAL A 298 33.15 -13.53 -0.17
CA VAL A 298 32.25 -14.49 -0.86
C VAL A 298 31.15 -14.89 0.13
N HIS A 299 29.93 -14.43 -0.13
CA HIS A 299 28.75 -14.64 0.72
C HIS A 299 28.25 -16.09 0.60
N ILE A 300 28.66 -16.96 1.54
CA ILE A 300 28.07 -18.29 1.70
C ILE A 300 26.71 -18.11 2.36
N ASN A 301 25.63 -18.54 1.70
CA ASN A 301 24.30 -18.50 2.30
C ASN A 301 24.22 -19.56 3.41
N LYS A 302 24.19 -19.12 4.67
CA LYS A 302 24.04 -19.98 5.86
C LYS A 302 22.64 -20.62 5.98
N GLY A 303 21.81 -20.53 4.94
CA GLY A 303 20.42 -20.95 4.96
C GLY A 303 19.58 -20.10 5.91
N GLY A 304 18.54 -20.70 6.47
CA GLY A 304 17.60 -20.06 7.38
C GLY A 304 16.20 -19.93 6.78
N ARG A 305 15.20 -19.94 7.67
CA ARG A 305 13.79 -19.83 7.26
C ARG A 305 13.56 -18.50 6.52
N PRO A 306 12.90 -18.52 5.34
CA PRO A 306 12.57 -17.29 4.63
C PRO A 306 11.83 -16.30 5.53
N ARG A 307 12.27 -15.04 5.52
CA ARG A 307 11.64 -14.00 6.33
C ARG A 307 10.23 -13.74 5.81
N GLN A 308 9.25 -13.92 6.68
CA GLN A 308 7.86 -13.60 6.38
C GLN A 308 7.63 -12.09 6.47
N HIS A 309 6.56 -11.60 5.83
CA HIS A 309 6.13 -10.21 5.96
C HIS A 309 5.68 -9.92 7.39
N LEU A 310 5.94 -8.71 7.92
CA LEU A 310 5.65 -8.39 9.31
C LEU A 310 4.17 -8.56 9.68
N LEU A 311 3.27 -8.22 8.75
CA LEU A 311 1.82 -8.30 8.96
C LEU A 311 1.25 -9.72 8.96
N SER A 312 2.00 -10.73 8.45
CA SER A 312 1.55 -12.13 8.48
C SER A 312 2.01 -12.88 9.74
N LEU A 313 2.73 -12.21 10.64
CA LEU A 313 3.31 -12.80 11.83
C LEU A 313 2.36 -12.72 13.03
N THR A 314 2.48 -13.66 13.95
CA THR A 314 1.81 -13.60 15.27
C THR A 314 2.38 -12.46 16.10
N ARG A 315 1.61 -11.96 17.09
CA ARG A 315 2.04 -10.87 17.99
C ARG A 315 3.40 -11.16 18.65
N ARG A 316 3.67 -12.41 19.05
CA ARG A 316 4.95 -12.82 19.66
C ARG A 316 6.11 -12.68 18.67
N ALA A 317 5.92 -13.12 17.43
CA ALA A 317 6.94 -13.02 16.39
C ALA A 317 7.18 -11.56 15.95
N GLN A 318 6.13 -10.73 15.86
CA GLN A 318 6.26 -9.29 15.63
C GLN A 318 7.05 -8.60 16.75
N LYS A 319 6.71 -8.89 18.02
CA LYS A 319 7.44 -8.37 19.20
C LYS A 319 8.92 -8.73 19.14
N HIS A 320 9.25 -9.97 18.78
CA HIS A 320 10.64 -10.40 18.63
C HIS A 320 11.34 -9.65 17.49
N ARG A 321 10.72 -9.56 16.31
CA ARG A 321 11.30 -8.89 15.14
C ARG A 321 11.50 -7.39 15.32
N LEU A 322 10.63 -6.74 16.06
CA LEU A 322 10.67 -5.29 16.34
C LEU A 322 11.36 -4.98 17.68
N ARG A 323 11.98 -5.95 18.35
CA ARG A 323 12.59 -5.76 19.68
C ARG A 323 13.58 -4.59 19.69
N GLU A 324 14.47 -4.57 18.70
CA GLU A 324 15.52 -3.55 18.62
C GLU A 324 14.95 -2.16 18.37
N LEU A 325 14.07 -2.03 17.37
CA LEU A 325 13.39 -0.76 17.08
C LEU A 325 12.56 -0.29 18.28
N LYS A 326 11.89 -1.20 19.00
CA LYS A 326 11.14 -0.87 20.21
C LYS A 326 12.05 -0.30 21.30
N LEU A 327 13.26 -0.82 21.46
CA LEU A 327 14.23 -0.29 22.43
C LEU A 327 14.71 1.11 22.02
N GLN A 328 14.98 1.33 20.74
CA GLN A 328 15.37 2.64 20.22
C GLN A 328 14.26 3.69 20.41
N VAL A 329 13.01 3.35 20.09
CA VAL A 329 11.86 4.25 20.27
C VAL A 329 11.62 4.55 21.75
N LYS A 330 11.80 3.57 22.64
CA LYS A 330 11.73 3.78 24.09
C LYS A 330 12.80 4.75 24.57
N ALA A 331 14.05 4.52 24.19
CA ALA A 331 15.17 5.38 24.56
C ALA A 331 15.01 6.81 24.02
N PHE A 332 14.39 6.96 22.84
CA PHE A 332 14.02 8.27 22.30
C PHE A 332 12.92 8.94 23.13
N ALA A 333 11.83 8.22 23.42
CA ALA A 333 10.71 8.76 24.19
C ALA A 333 11.14 9.18 25.60
N GLU A 334 12.01 8.41 26.26
CA GLU A 334 12.55 8.73 27.58
C GLU A 334 13.40 10.01 27.58
N LYS A 335 14.09 10.33 26.46
CA LYS A 335 14.95 11.51 26.35
C LYS A 335 14.18 12.78 25.99
N GLU A 336 13.22 12.69 25.07
CA GLU A 336 12.58 13.87 24.47
C GLU A 336 11.14 14.11 24.97
N GLU A 337 10.41 13.05 25.33
CA GLU A 337 8.94 13.09 25.52
C GLU A 337 8.52 12.54 26.89
N GLY A 338 9.42 12.56 27.88
CA GLY A 338 9.14 12.08 29.24
C GLY A 338 8.73 10.61 29.34
N GLY A 339 9.02 9.79 28.33
CA GLY A 339 8.68 8.37 28.26
C GLY A 339 7.32 8.04 27.63
N ASP A 340 6.60 8.99 27.01
CA ASP A 340 5.34 8.69 26.34
C ASP A 340 5.53 7.99 24.98
N VAL A 341 5.79 6.69 25.04
CA VAL A 341 5.97 5.83 23.86
C VAL A 341 4.69 5.78 23.00
N LYS A 342 3.49 5.93 23.60
CA LYS A 342 2.23 5.79 22.88
C LYS A 342 2.05 6.95 21.91
N SER A 343 2.20 8.18 22.39
CA SER A 343 2.09 9.38 21.55
C SER A 343 3.17 9.42 20.48
N VAL A 344 4.43 9.08 20.82
CA VAL A 344 5.52 8.98 19.84
C VAL A 344 5.19 7.98 18.72
N CYS A 345 4.74 6.78 19.06
CA CYS A 345 4.40 5.76 18.05
C CYS A 345 3.23 6.18 17.16
N LEU A 346 2.20 6.82 17.74
CA LEU A 346 1.05 7.32 17.01
C LEU A 346 1.45 8.43 16.03
N THR A 347 2.24 9.39 16.48
CA THR A 347 2.76 10.48 15.64
C THR A 347 3.64 9.95 14.51
N LEU A 348 4.55 9.01 14.80
CA LEU A 348 5.36 8.36 13.76
C LEU A 348 4.51 7.67 12.71
N PHE A 349 3.42 7.01 13.12
CA PHE A 349 2.52 6.34 12.18
C PHE A 349 1.69 7.34 11.36
N LEU A 350 1.20 8.42 11.97
CA LEU A 350 0.53 9.53 11.27
C LEU A 350 1.44 10.16 10.20
N LEU A 351 2.68 10.48 10.56
CA LEU A 351 3.67 11.04 9.62
C LEU A 351 3.99 10.06 8.49
N ALA A 352 4.09 8.76 8.79
CA ALA A 352 4.31 7.74 7.76
C ALA A 352 3.12 7.62 6.79
N LEU A 353 1.88 7.73 7.27
CA LEU A 353 0.68 7.75 6.41
C LEU A 353 0.64 9.00 5.54
N ARG A 354 0.93 10.17 6.11
CA ARG A 354 1.00 11.44 5.35
C ARG A 354 2.10 11.40 4.29
N ALA A 355 3.30 10.88 4.61
CA ALA A 355 4.39 10.72 3.65
C ALA A 355 4.07 9.73 2.51
N ARG A 356 3.11 8.83 2.72
CA ARG A 356 2.57 7.92 1.69
C ARG A 356 1.39 8.49 0.92
N ASN A 357 1.00 9.75 1.19
CA ASN A 357 -0.18 10.42 0.66
C ASN A 357 -1.51 9.71 1.02
N GLU A 358 -1.55 8.98 2.13
CA GLU A 358 -2.76 8.31 2.65
C GLU A 358 -3.52 9.22 3.64
N HIS A 359 -3.87 10.44 3.20
CA HIS A 359 -4.45 11.47 4.07
C HIS A 359 -5.72 11.00 4.79
N ARG A 360 -6.65 10.34 4.09
CA ARG A 360 -7.89 9.83 4.70
C ARG A 360 -7.65 8.90 5.89
N GLN A 361 -6.65 8.02 5.80
CA GLN A 361 -6.32 7.11 6.90
C GLN A 361 -5.63 7.83 8.06
N ALA A 362 -4.84 8.86 7.76
CA ALA A 362 -4.24 9.71 8.79
C ALA A 362 -5.34 10.46 9.55
N ASP A 363 -6.33 11.02 8.85
CA ASP A 363 -7.46 11.75 9.45
C ASP A 363 -8.33 10.79 10.29
N GLU A 364 -8.61 9.58 9.80
CA GLU A 364 -9.31 8.53 10.57
C GLU A 364 -8.53 8.16 11.86
N LEU A 365 -7.20 8.04 11.78
CA LEU A 365 -6.36 7.73 12.94
C LEU A 365 -6.34 8.88 13.95
N GLU A 366 -6.26 10.12 13.47
CA GLU A 366 -6.29 11.34 14.30
C GLU A 366 -7.64 11.50 14.99
N ALA A 367 -8.75 11.20 14.32
CA ALA A 367 -10.07 11.14 14.94
C ALA A 367 -10.11 10.09 16.07
N ILE A 368 -9.52 8.91 15.87
CA ILE A 368 -9.42 7.89 16.93
C ILE A 368 -8.56 8.39 18.11
N MET A 369 -7.46 9.10 17.84
CA MET A 369 -6.60 9.69 18.88
C MET A 369 -7.33 10.73 19.73
N GLN A 370 -8.19 11.53 19.10
CA GLN A 370 -9.04 12.53 19.77
C GLN A 370 -10.31 11.93 20.42
N GLY A 371 -10.47 10.60 20.42
CA GLY A 371 -11.66 9.95 20.96
C GLY A 371 -12.91 10.06 20.07
N LYS A 372 -12.79 10.62 18.87
CA LYS A 372 -13.84 10.74 17.83
C LYS A 372 -13.89 9.53 16.89
N GLY A 373 -13.38 8.38 17.32
CA GLY A 373 -13.39 7.14 16.55
C GLY A 373 -14.79 6.52 16.43
N THR A 374 -14.87 5.33 15.82
CA THR A 374 -16.16 4.62 15.65
C THR A 374 -16.80 4.14 16.95
N GLY A 375 -16.08 4.21 18.08
CA GLY A 375 -16.59 3.88 19.40
C GLY A 375 -17.08 5.14 20.10
N LEU A 376 -18.33 5.14 20.55
CA LEU A 376 -18.91 6.25 21.30
C LEU A 376 -18.19 6.41 22.65
N HIS A 377 -18.07 7.65 23.12
CA HIS A 377 -17.53 7.94 24.45
C HIS A 377 -18.43 7.34 25.55
N PRO A 378 -17.88 6.87 26.69
CA PRO A 378 -18.69 6.31 27.78
C PRO A 378 -19.81 7.23 28.27
N ALA A 379 -19.55 8.55 28.35
CA ALA A 379 -20.55 9.54 28.77
C ALA A 379 -21.74 9.60 27.78
N VAL A 380 -21.48 9.55 26.48
CA VAL A 380 -22.53 9.51 25.44
C VAL A 380 -23.35 8.21 25.55
N CYS A 381 -22.68 7.08 25.81
CA CYS A 381 -23.39 5.81 26.02
C CYS A 381 -24.26 5.83 27.29
N LEU A 382 -23.78 6.49 28.36
CA LEU A 382 -24.53 6.68 29.60
C LEU A 382 -25.76 7.54 29.36
N ALA A 383 -25.61 8.68 28.68
CA ALA A 383 -26.71 9.56 28.29
C ALA A 383 -27.78 8.84 27.46
N ILE A 384 -27.37 8.09 26.42
CA ILE A 384 -28.30 7.26 25.63
C ILE A 384 -29.04 6.29 26.55
N ARG A 385 -28.33 5.54 27.41
CA ARG A 385 -28.95 4.55 28.28
C ARG A 385 -30.00 5.17 29.21
N VAL A 386 -29.66 6.27 29.88
CA VAL A 386 -30.53 6.94 30.85
C VAL A 386 -31.72 7.60 30.15
N ASN A 387 -31.48 8.38 29.09
CA ASN A 387 -32.52 9.12 28.38
C ASN A 387 -33.49 8.22 27.60
N THR A 388 -33.08 7.01 27.23
CA THR A 388 -33.97 6.02 26.60
C THR A 388 -34.48 4.96 27.57
N PHE A 389 -34.34 5.18 28.89
CA PHE A 389 -34.85 4.29 29.95
C PHE A 389 -34.40 2.82 29.84
N LEU A 390 -33.20 2.58 29.32
CA LEU A 390 -32.67 1.23 29.17
C LEU A 390 -32.10 0.73 30.52
N SER A 391 -32.70 -0.34 31.05
CA SER A 391 -32.11 -1.06 32.18
C SER A 391 -30.69 -1.53 31.87
N CYS A 392 -29.85 -1.70 32.90
CA CYS A 392 -28.50 -2.28 32.76
C CYS A 392 -28.50 -3.56 31.93
N SER A 393 -29.48 -4.43 32.16
CA SER A 393 -29.62 -5.73 31.47
C SER A 393 -29.99 -5.57 30.00
N GLN A 394 -30.95 -4.71 29.67
CA GLN A 394 -31.32 -4.43 28.27
C GLN A 394 -30.15 -3.80 27.51
N TYR A 395 -29.50 -2.79 28.10
CA TYR A 395 -28.32 -2.15 27.50
C TYR A 395 -27.20 -3.17 27.25
N HIS A 396 -26.92 -4.05 28.23
CA HIS A 396 -25.86 -5.06 28.08
C HIS A 396 -26.17 -6.09 26.99
N LYS A 397 -27.45 -6.50 26.84
CA LYS A 397 -27.90 -7.34 25.73
C LYS A 397 -27.68 -6.65 24.39
N MET A 398 -28.11 -5.38 24.26
CA MET A 398 -27.89 -4.57 23.06
C MET A 398 -26.41 -4.46 22.70
N TYR A 399 -25.57 -4.06 23.67
CA TYR A 399 -24.12 -3.94 23.50
C TYR A 399 -23.49 -5.25 22.99
N ARG A 400 -23.83 -6.39 23.60
CA ARG A 400 -23.29 -7.70 23.19
C ARG A 400 -23.70 -8.07 21.76
N THR A 401 -24.97 -7.87 21.40
CA THR A 401 -25.49 -8.17 20.06
C THR A 401 -24.83 -7.30 19.00
N VAL A 402 -24.74 -5.98 19.21
CA VAL A 402 -24.10 -5.06 18.26
C VAL A 402 -22.61 -5.39 18.09
N LYS A 403 -21.90 -5.68 19.19
CA LYS A 403 -20.48 -6.06 19.15
C LYS A 403 -20.25 -7.38 18.41
N ALA A 404 -21.13 -8.35 18.57
CA ALA A 404 -21.05 -9.64 17.90
C ALA A 404 -21.31 -9.52 16.38
N ILE A 405 -22.30 -8.73 15.97
CA ILE A 405 -22.68 -8.57 14.55
C ILE A 405 -21.65 -7.72 13.79
N THR A 406 -21.25 -6.59 14.36
CA THR A 406 -20.36 -5.64 13.66
C THR A 406 -18.87 -5.99 13.78
N GLY A 407 -18.50 -6.84 14.75
CA GLY A 407 -17.10 -7.11 15.10
C GLY A 407 -16.36 -5.88 15.67
N ARG A 408 -17.06 -4.78 15.95
CA ARG A 408 -16.51 -3.52 16.45
C ARG A 408 -17.17 -3.13 17.77
N GLN A 409 -16.42 -2.48 18.65
CA GLN A 409 -16.94 -1.96 19.92
C GLN A 409 -17.45 -0.53 19.70
N ILE A 410 -18.72 -0.39 19.30
CA ILE A 410 -19.39 0.91 19.11
C ILE A 410 -19.86 1.46 20.46
N PHE A 411 -20.67 0.69 21.20
CA PHE A 411 -21.09 1.01 22.56
C PHE A 411 -20.04 0.56 23.59
N GLN A 412 -20.01 1.21 24.75
CA GLN A 412 -19.09 0.88 25.84
C GLN A 412 -19.68 -0.11 26.85
N PRO A 413 -18.85 -0.97 27.48
CA PRO A 413 -19.32 -1.92 28.49
C PRO A 413 -19.79 -1.23 29.78
N LEU A 414 -20.67 -1.89 30.54
CA LEU A 414 -21.28 -1.33 31.76
C LEU A 414 -20.27 -0.81 32.81
N HIS A 415 -19.09 -1.43 32.95
CA HIS A 415 -18.09 -0.95 33.91
C HIS A 415 -17.51 0.42 33.51
N ALA A 416 -17.42 0.72 32.21
CA ALA A 416 -17.00 2.02 31.72
C ALA A 416 -18.09 3.08 31.98
N LEU A 417 -19.36 2.72 31.79
CA LEU A 417 -20.50 3.60 32.12
C LEU A 417 -20.53 3.94 33.61
N ARG A 418 -20.37 2.94 34.49
CA ARG A 418 -20.29 3.17 35.95
C ARG A 418 -19.13 4.06 36.36
N THR A 419 -18.02 4.04 35.61
CA THR A 419 -16.88 4.91 35.90
C THR A 419 -17.18 6.34 35.47
N ALA A 420 -17.84 6.53 34.32
CA ALA A 420 -18.29 7.83 33.85
C ALA A 420 -19.38 8.43 34.76
N GLU A 421 -20.31 7.61 35.24
CA GLU A 421 -21.39 8.01 36.15
C GLU A 421 -20.87 8.61 37.46
N LYS A 422 -19.72 8.14 37.97
CA LYS A 422 -19.12 8.69 39.20
C LYS A 422 -18.82 10.19 39.11
N ALA A 423 -18.48 10.69 37.93
CA ALA A 423 -18.20 12.12 37.76
C ALA A 423 -19.46 13.00 37.88
N LEU A 424 -20.64 12.42 37.71
CA LEU A 424 -21.93 13.13 37.75
C LEU A 424 -22.63 12.99 39.11
N LEU A 425 -22.10 12.15 40.01
CA LEU A 425 -22.72 11.90 41.31
C LEU A 425 -22.15 12.82 42.39
N PRO A 426 -22.96 13.22 43.39
CA PRO A 426 -22.48 13.95 44.55
C PRO A 426 -21.33 13.23 45.24
N GLY A 427 -20.33 14.01 45.65
CA GLY A 427 -19.09 13.50 46.27
C GLY A 427 -17.89 13.38 45.33
N TYR A 428 -18.01 13.78 44.06
CA TYR A 428 -16.89 13.78 43.11
C TYR A 428 -16.07 15.08 43.11
N HIS A 429 -16.74 16.23 43.12
CA HIS A 429 -16.09 17.53 43.01
C HIS A 429 -15.64 18.06 44.38
N PRO A 430 -14.42 18.63 44.48
CA PRO A 430 -13.99 19.34 45.67
C PRO A 430 -14.67 20.71 45.76
N PHE A 431 -15.07 21.12 46.95
CA PHE A 431 -15.63 22.44 47.24
C PHE A 431 -15.31 22.88 48.67
N GLU A 432 -15.42 24.18 48.95
CA GLU A 432 -15.17 24.74 50.28
C GLU A 432 -16.22 25.78 50.62
N TRP A 433 -16.65 25.81 51.89
CA TRP A 433 -17.53 26.85 52.42
C TRP A 433 -16.71 27.84 53.25
N GLN A 434 -16.86 29.13 52.93
CA GLN A 434 -16.24 30.23 53.67
C GLN A 434 -17.33 31.21 54.14
N PRO A 435 -17.60 31.30 55.47
CA PRO A 435 -17.01 30.53 56.56
C PRO A 435 -17.48 29.05 56.58
N PRO A 436 -16.79 28.16 57.33
CA PRO A 436 -17.22 26.77 57.47
C PRO A 436 -18.64 26.64 58.02
N LEU A 437 -19.42 25.72 57.44
CA LEU A 437 -20.81 25.47 57.86
C LEU A 437 -20.88 24.89 59.27
N LYS A 438 -21.80 25.41 60.08
CA LYS A 438 -22.05 24.91 61.45
C LYS A 438 -22.65 23.50 61.40
N ASN A 439 -22.11 22.58 62.20
CA ASN A 439 -22.56 21.18 62.33
C ASN A 439 -22.49 20.34 61.04
N VAL A 440 -21.74 20.78 60.04
CA VAL A 440 -21.52 20.03 58.79
C VAL A 440 -20.04 19.68 58.68
N SER A 441 -19.75 18.43 58.30
CA SER A 441 -18.37 17.98 58.08
C SER A 441 -17.77 18.64 56.83
N SER A 442 -16.48 18.98 56.89
CA SER A 442 -15.72 19.52 55.76
C SER A 442 -15.38 18.50 54.67
N ASN A 443 -15.66 17.21 54.90
CA ASN A 443 -15.38 16.17 53.90
C ASN A 443 -16.26 16.35 52.66
N THR A 444 -15.68 16.49 51.47
CA THR A 444 -16.41 16.67 50.21
C THR A 444 -16.75 15.36 49.52
N GLU A 445 -16.12 14.24 49.89
CA GLU A 445 -16.27 12.93 49.22
C GLU A 445 -17.47 12.11 49.74
N VAL A 446 -18.55 12.79 50.13
CA VAL A 446 -19.75 12.15 50.71
C VAL A 446 -20.80 11.93 49.62
N GLY A 447 -21.08 10.66 49.33
CA GLY A 447 -22.11 10.23 48.37
C GLY A 447 -23.47 9.95 49.02
N ILE A 448 -24.10 8.84 48.64
CA ILE A 448 -25.37 8.39 49.22
C ILE A 448 -25.15 7.98 50.67
N ILE A 449 -25.89 8.61 51.59
CA ILE A 449 -25.88 8.30 53.02
C ILE A 449 -27.23 7.76 53.47
N ASP A 450 -27.20 7.11 54.62
CA ASP A 450 -28.42 6.64 55.28
C ASP A 450 -29.21 7.81 55.86
N GLY A 451 -30.51 7.86 55.55
CA GLY A 451 -31.38 8.96 55.95
C GLY A 451 -31.56 9.06 57.46
N LEU A 452 -31.47 7.93 58.17
CA LEU A 452 -31.60 7.84 59.63
C LEU A 452 -30.47 8.57 60.37
N SER A 453 -29.37 8.89 59.69
CA SER A 453 -28.32 9.77 60.21
C SER A 453 -27.77 9.35 61.59
N GLY A 454 -27.69 8.04 61.83
CA GLY A 454 -27.16 7.48 63.08
C GLY A 454 -28.19 7.22 64.18
N LEU A 455 -29.49 7.27 63.87
CA LEU A 455 -30.53 6.84 64.81
C LEU A 455 -30.29 5.37 65.23
N GLN A 456 -30.30 5.12 66.54
CA GLN A 456 -30.04 3.79 67.07
C GLN A 456 -31.29 2.92 66.95
N HIS A 457 -31.12 1.67 66.52
CA HIS A 457 -32.17 0.66 66.50
C HIS A 457 -32.10 -0.17 67.78
N LEU A 458 -32.38 0.46 68.93
CA LEU A 458 -32.52 -0.24 70.20
C LEU A 458 -33.98 -0.64 70.38
N VAL A 459 -34.22 -1.84 70.92
CA VAL A 459 -35.57 -2.37 71.16
C VAL A 459 -36.31 -1.55 72.22
N ASP A 460 -35.57 -0.94 73.13
CA ASP A 460 -36.10 -0.10 74.21
C ASP A 460 -36.47 1.32 73.74
N ASP A 461 -35.97 1.73 72.56
CA ASP A 461 -36.25 3.03 71.97
C ASP A 461 -37.46 2.99 71.04
N TYR A 462 -37.88 4.15 70.53
CA TYR A 462 -38.99 4.25 69.58
C TYR A 462 -38.71 3.45 68.30
N PRO A 463 -39.65 2.59 67.85
CA PRO A 463 -39.41 1.74 66.68
C PRO A 463 -39.21 2.59 65.41
N VAL A 464 -38.14 2.28 64.69
CA VAL A 464 -37.77 2.96 63.45
C VAL A 464 -38.03 2.02 62.27
N ASP A 465 -39.19 2.20 61.68
CA ASP A 465 -39.67 1.37 60.57
C ASP A 465 -39.34 1.97 59.19
N THR A 466 -38.89 3.22 59.15
CA THR A 466 -38.57 3.92 57.90
C THR A 466 -37.23 3.51 57.30
N ILE A 467 -37.20 3.35 55.97
CA ILE A 467 -35.97 3.17 55.20
C ILE A 467 -35.77 4.40 54.33
N ALA A 468 -34.70 5.15 54.58
CA ALA A 468 -34.42 6.40 53.87
C ALA A 468 -32.98 6.45 53.33
N LYS A 469 -32.81 7.04 52.15
CA LYS A 469 -31.50 7.39 51.58
C LYS A 469 -31.53 8.85 51.16
N ARG A 470 -30.43 9.55 51.37
CA ARG A 470 -30.29 10.96 50.96
C ARG A 470 -28.88 11.26 50.52
N PHE A 471 -28.73 12.37 49.80
CA PHE A 471 -27.44 13.04 49.66
C PHE A 471 -27.27 14.06 50.77
N ARG A 472 -26.02 14.44 51.04
CA ARG A 472 -25.76 15.64 51.84
C ARG A 472 -26.10 16.87 50.98
N TYR A 473 -26.80 17.83 51.56
CA TYR A 473 -27.42 18.93 50.82
C TYR A 473 -26.38 19.76 50.05
N ASP A 474 -25.32 20.19 50.74
CA ASP A 474 -24.19 20.93 50.18
C ASP A 474 -23.46 20.16 49.05
N ALA A 475 -23.23 18.86 49.22
CA ALA A 475 -22.59 18.03 48.20
C ALA A 475 -23.47 17.86 46.95
N ALA A 476 -24.79 17.75 47.13
CA ALA A 476 -25.74 17.69 46.03
C ALA A 476 -25.82 19.03 45.28
N LEU A 477 -25.84 20.16 46.00
CA LEU A 477 -25.79 21.49 45.39
C LEU A 477 -24.51 21.70 44.57
N ALA A 478 -23.35 21.37 45.14
CA ALA A 478 -22.09 21.48 44.43
C ALA A 478 -22.10 20.64 43.14
N SER A 479 -22.60 19.40 43.21
CA SER A 479 -22.73 18.53 42.04
C SER A 479 -23.67 19.11 40.98
N ALA A 480 -24.83 19.66 41.38
CA ALA A 480 -25.79 20.25 40.45
C ALA A 480 -25.26 21.53 39.78
N LEU A 481 -24.51 22.36 40.52
CA LEU A 481 -23.85 23.54 39.96
C LEU A 481 -22.76 23.17 38.96
N MET A 482 -21.98 22.12 39.23
CA MET A 482 -20.96 21.65 38.31
C MET A 482 -21.56 21.02 37.03
N ASP A 483 -22.74 20.38 37.12
CA ASP A 483 -23.43 19.86 35.94
C ASP A 483 -23.92 20.98 35.00
N MET A 484 -24.27 22.14 35.57
CA MET A 484 -24.70 23.35 34.84
C MET A 484 -23.53 24.29 34.47
N GLU A 485 -22.28 23.87 34.66
CA GLU A 485 -21.10 24.70 34.40
C GLU A 485 -21.08 25.25 32.96
N GLU A 486 -21.38 24.40 31.97
CA GLU A 486 -21.42 24.80 30.56
C GLU A 486 -22.51 25.84 30.29
N ASP A 487 -23.71 25.66 30.85
CA ASP A 487 -24.83 26.60 30.71
C ASP A 487 -24.52 27.96 31.36
N ILE A 488 -23.82 27.96 32.51
CA ILE A 488 -23.40 29.18 33.20
C ILE A 488 -22.38 29.95 32.33
N PHE A 489 -21.38 29.26 31.77
CA PHE A 489 -20.40 29.88 30.88
C PHE A 489 -21.03 30.40 29.58
N GLU A 490 -21.96 29.65 28.98
CA GLU A 490 -22.70 30.11 27.80
C GLU A 490 -23.55 31.35 28.13
N GLY A 491 -24.18 31.37 29.31
CA GLY A 491 -24.90 32.53 29.83
C GLY A 491 -24.02 33.77 29.97
N LEU A 492 -22.83 33.65 30.56
CA LEU A 492 -21.86 34.74 30.69
C LEU A 492 -21.43 35.29 29.32
N LYS A 493 -21.10 34.40 28.38
CA LYS A 493 -20.74 34.77 27.00
C LYS A 493 -21.86 35.51 26.29
N SER A 494 -23.11 35.09 26.49
CA SER A 494 -24.27 35.74 25.89
C SER A 494 -24.50 37.18 26.39
N GLN A 495 -23.93 37.53 27.54
CA GLN A 495 -23.99 38.86 28.15
C GLN A 495 -22.69 39.66 27.94
N ASP A 496 -21.80 39.19 27.06
CA ASP A 496 -20.49 39.80 26.79
C ASP A 496 -19.59 39.95 28.05
N LEU A 497 -19.76 39.05 29.03
CA LEU A 497 -18.91 38.96 30.22
C LEU A 497 -17.76 37.97 29.98
N ASP A 498 -16.60 38.24 30.56
CA ASP A 498 -15.42 37.39 30.44
C ASP A 498 -15.61 36.05 31.18
N ASP A 499 -15.12 34.95 30.59
CA ASP A 499 -15.10 33.59 31.18
C ASP A 499 -14.35 33.51 32.53
N TYR A 500 -13.61 34.56 32.89
CA TYR A 500 -12.80 34.65 34.11
C TYR A 500 -13.42 35.56 35.19
N GLU A 501 -14.63 36.07 34.98
CA GLU A 501 -15.36 36.84 35.99
C GLU A 501 -15.63 35.96 37.23
N LYS A 502 -14.80 36.14 38.27
CA LYS A 502 -14.94 35.49 39.58
C LYS A 502 -15.69 36.41 40.55
N GLY A 503 -16.94 36.71 40.20
CA GLY A 503 -17.86 37.45 41.08
C GLY A 503 -18.65 36.52 42.01
N PRO A 504 -19.27 37.04 43.08
CA PRO A 504 -20.23 36.28 43.87
C PRO A 504 -21.49 36.02 43.03
N PHE A 505 -21.75 34.76 42.71
CA PHE A 505 -22.99 34.35 42.04
C PHE A 505 -24.12 34.19 43.05
N MET A 506 -25.30 34.74 42.73
CA MET A 506 -26.51 34.51 43.51
C MET A 506 -27.32 33.37 42.87
N VAL A 507 -27.43 32.25 43.60
CA VAL A 507 -28.19 31.08 43.15
C VAL A 507 -29.51 31.03 43.93
N VAL A 508 -30.64 31.05 43.22
CA VAL A 508 -31.97 30.92 43.81
C VAL A 508 -32.47 29.50 43.64
N ILE A 509 -32.71 28.80 44.76
CA ILE A 509 -33.08 27.38 44.78
C ILE A 509 -34.55 27.26 45.17
N LYS A 510 -35.33 26.56 44.35
CA LYS A 510 -36.71 26.18 44.68
C LYS A 510 -36.72 24.80 45.32
N GLU A 511 -37.15 24.74 46.57
CA GLU A 511 -37.33 23.48 47.29
C GLU A 511 -38.79 23.00 47.19
N SER A 512 -38.99 21.69 47.15
CA SER A 512 -40.32 21.07 47.08
C SER A 512 -40.28 19.69 47.74
N CYS A 513 -41.37 19.30 48.40
CA CYS A 513 -41.54 18.01 49.07
C CYS A 513 -42.99 17.58 48.89
N ASP A 514 -43.21 16.34 48.43
CA ASP A 514 -44.52 15.72 48.31
C ASP A 514 -44.50 14.30 48.90
N GLY A 515 -45.70 13.74 49.11
CA GLY A 515 -45.89 12.38 49.58
C GLY A 515 -46.72 11.59 48.57
N MET A 516 -46.37 10.32 48.36
CA MET A 516 -47.05 9.43 47.42
C MET A 516 -47.61 8.22 48.14
N GLY A 517 -48.91 7.96 47.95
CA GLY A 517 -49.58 6.75 48.41
C GLY A 517 -49.40 5.57 47.44
N ASP A 518 -49.93 4.40 47.81
CA ASP A 518 -49.99 3.20 46.96
C ASP A 518 -48.63 2.68 46.44
N VAL A 519 -47.54 2.93 47.18
CA VAL A 519 -46.23 2.33 46.91
C VAL A 519 -46.16 0.96 47.58
N SER A 520 -46.22 -0.11 46.80
CA SER A 520 -46.26 -1.47 47.35
C SER A 520 -44.99 -1.87 48.10
N GLU A 521 -45.16 -2.40 49.31
CA GLU A 521 -44.11 -3.03 50.10
C GLU A 521 -43.55 -4.27 49.38
N LYS A 522 -42.25 -4.49 49.48
CA LYS A 522 -41.58 -5.66 48.91
C LYS A 522 -41.32 -6.70 49.99
N HIS A 523 -41.56 -7.97 49.66
CA HIS A 523 -41.08 -9.08 50.48
C HIS A 523 -39.56 -9.03 50.60
N GLY A 524 -39.04 -9.29 51.80
CA GLY A 524 -37.60 -9.32 52.07
C GLY A 524 -37.30 -9.22 53.56
N CYS A 525 -36.02 -9.27 53.91
CA CYS A 525 -35.58 -8.98 55.27
C CYS A 525 -35.53 -7.46 55.47
N GLY A 526 -36.22 -6.95 56.50
CA GLY A 526 -36.23 -5.54 56.87
C GLY A 526 -37.26 -5.26 57.97
N PRO A 527 -37.33 -4.02 58.49
CA PRO A 527 -38.48 -3.57 59.26
C PRO A 527 -39.76 -3.62 58.39
N ALA A 528 -40.93 -3.62 59.01
CA ALA A 528 -42.19 -3.48 58.29
C ALA A 528 -42.33 -2.03 57.81
N VAL A 529 -42.55 -1.78 56.51
CA VAL A 529 -42.50 -0.42 55.91
C VAL A 529 -43.82 0.01 55.29
#